data_AF-A0A954K8Z0-F1
#
_entry.id   AF-A0A954K8Z0-F1
#
_cell.length_a   1.000
_cell.length_b   1.000
_cell.length_c   1.000
_cell.angle_alpha   90.00
_cell.angle_beta   90.00
_cell.angle_gamma   90.00
#
_symmetry.space_group_name_H-M   'P 1'
#
loop_
_entity.id
_entity.type
_entity.pdbx_description
1 polymer ?
#
loop_
_entity_poly.entity_id
_entity_poly.type
_entity_poly.pdbx_seq_one_letter_code
_entity_poly.pdbx_strand_id
1 'polypeptide(L)' 'MADAPKKMIMGSMAVSGIVALLALVDIAMGIPFRGSTMMDIMFLVSAGLVLFLCWDAWKDLR' A
#
# COMPACT_ATOMS: atom_id res chain seq x y z
N MET A 1 3.53 -20.04 17.36
CA MET A 1 3.05 -18.77 16.74
C MET A 1 4.18 -18.00 16.05
N ALA A 2 5.22 -18.66 15.51
CA ALA A 2 6.40 -17.98 14.96
C ALA A 2 6.15 -17.26 13.62
N ASP A 3 5.13 -17.68 12.86
CA ASP A 3 4.84 -17.15 11.51
C ASP A 3 3.80 -16.01 11.48
N ALA A 4 3.19 -15.69 12.63
CA ALA A 4 2.17 -14.64 12.71
C ALA A 4 2.66 -13.26 12.20
N PRO A 5 3.89 -12.80 12.53
CA PRO A 5 4.38 -11.51 12.04
C PRO A 5 4.62 -11.52 10.52
N LYS A 6 5.18 -12.62 9.98
CA LYS A 6 5.41 -12.76 8.53
C LYS A 6 4.10 -12.70 7.75
N LYS A 7 3.05 -13.38 8.22
CA LYS A 7 1.72 -13.36 7.60
C LYS A 7 1.08 -11.98 7.66
N MET A 8 1.22 -11.26 8.77
CA MET A 8 0.75 -9.87 8.88
C MET A 8 1.45 -8.95 7.89
N ILE A 9 2.79 -9.00 7.82
CA ILE A 9 3.56 -8.15 6.90
C ILE A 9 3.16 -8.44 5.45
N MET A 10 3.02 -9.70 5.07
CA MET A 10 2.63 -10.08 3.71
C MET A 10 1.20 -9.61 3.37
N GLY A 11 0.28 -9.68 4.34
CA GLY A 11 -1.08 -9.15 4.19
C GLY A 11 -1.10 -7.62 4.04
N SER A 12 -0.37 -6.91 4.90
CA SER A 12 -0.26 -5.44 4.84
C SER A 12 0.40 -4.96 3.54
N MET A 13 1.42 -5.67 3.06
CA MET A 13 2.08 -5.40 1.79
C MET A 13 1.14 -5.61 0.60
N ALA A 14 0.32 -6.68 0.62
CA ALA A 14 -0.67 -6.94 -0.42
C ALA A 14 -1.76 -5.86 -0.46
N VAL A 15 -2.34 -5.49 0.69
CA VAL A 15 -3.40 -4.47 0.77
C VAL A 15 -2.89 -3.09 0.36
N SER A 16 -1.70 -2.69 0.81
CA SER A 16 -1.10 -1.41 0.40
C SER A 16 -0.77 -1.37 -1.10
N GLY A 17 -0.33 -2.48 -1.69
CA GLY A 17 -0.17 -2.60 -3.14
C GLY A 17 -1.49 -2.38 -3.91
N ILE A 18 -2.61 -2.93 -3.41
CA ILE A 18 -3.93 -2.71 -4.01
C ILE A 18 -4.34 -1.23 -3.91
N VAL A 19 -4.09 -0.58 -2.77
CA VAL A 19 -4.39 0.85 -2.60
C VAL A 19 -3.57 1.70 -3.57
N ALA A 20 -2.28 1.40 -3.74
CA ALA A 20 -1.44 2.09 -4.72
C ALA A 20 -1.96 1.91 -6.16
N LEU A 21 -2.39 0.69 -6.52
CA LEU A 21 -2.99 0.43 -7.83
C LEU A 21 -4.30 1.18 -8.04
N LEU A 22 -5.18 1.22 -7.03
CA LEU A 22 -6.44 1.95 -7.11
C LEU A 22 -6.23 3.46 -7.25
N ALA A 23 -5.24 4.02 -6.54
CA ALA A 23 -4.87 5.43 -6.67
C ALA A 23 -4.26 5.75 -8.05
N LEU A 24 -3.43 4.87 -8.61
CA LEU A 24 -2.92 5.01 -9.99
C LEU A 24 -4.05 4.93 -11.02
N VAL A 25 -4.99 4.01 -10.82
CA VAL A 25 -6.17 3.85 -11.67
C VAL A 25 -7.04 5.11 -11.61
N ASP A 26 -7.20 5.73 -10.44
CA ASP A 26 -7.95 6.98 -10.33
C ASP A 26 -7.27 8.14 -11.04
N ILE A 27 -5.94 8.26 -10.93
CA ILE A 27 -5.18 9.28 -11.67
C ILE A 27 -5.33 9.10 -13.18
N ALA A 28 -5.38 7.86 -13.67
CA ALA A 28 -5.47 7.55 -15.10
C ALA A 28 -6.89 7.65 -15.68
N MET A 29 -7.92 7.25 -14.92
CA MET A 29 -9.30 7.11 -15.41
C MET A 29 -10.33 7.98 -14.67
N GLY A 30 -9.97 8.64 -13.57
CA GLY A 30 -10.85 9.51 -12.77
C GLY A 30 -11.97 8.79 -12.00
N ILE A 31 -11.91 7.47 -11.93
CA ILE A 31 -12.87 6.57 -11.26
C ILE A 31 -12.01 5.61 -10.43
N PRO A 32 -12.28 5.38 -9.12
CA PRO A 32 -13.52 5.58 -8.35
C PRO A 32 -13.62 6.84 -7.45
N PHE A 33 -12.58 7.66 -7.35
CA PHE A 33 -12.42 8.72 -6.34
C PHE A 33 -12.78 10.14 -6.83
N ARG A 34 -13.49 10.25 -7.96
CA ARG A 34 -14.03 11.51 -8.53
C ARG A 34 -12.96 12.53 -8.96
N GLY A 35 -11.72 12.09 -9.21
CA GLY A 35 -10.65 12.94 -9.75
C GLY A 35 -10.06 13.96 -8.77
N SER A 36 -10.17 13.70 -7.46
CA SER A 36 -9.49 14.51 -6.45
C SER A 36 -8.01 14.14 -6.40
N THR A 37 -7.20 14.80 -7.25
CA THR A 37 -5.77 14.50 -7.41
C THR A 37 -4.99 14.56 -6.09
N MET A 38 -5.40 15.43 -5.16
CA MET A 38 -4.77 15.49 -3.83
C MET A 38 -4.99 14.21 -3.02
N MET A 39 -6.17 13.60 -3.13
CA MET A 39 -6.47 12.35 -2.44
C MET A 39 -5.67 11.18 -3.01
N ASP A 40 -5.51 11.10 -4.33
CA ASP A 40 -4.73 10.05 -4.98
C ASP A 40 -3.26 10.12 -4.60
N ILE A 41 -2.70 11.34 -4.55
CA ILE A 41 -1.32 11.57 -4.10
C ILE A 41 -1.16 11.12 -2.65
N MET A 42 -2.10 11.45 -1.77
CA MET A 42 -2.04 11.03 -0.35
C MET A 42 -2.17 9.50 -0.21
N PHE A 43 -3.01 8.85 -1.02
CA PHE A 43 -3.10 7.39 -1.06
C PHE A 43 -1.83 6.73 -1.58
N LEU A 44 -1.19 7.30 -2.61
CA LEU A 44 0.10 6.80 -3.10
C LEU A 44 1.23 6.97 -2.09
N VAL A 45 1.31 8.13 -1.44
CA VAL A 45 2.33 8.38 -0.40
C VAL A 45 2.12 7.44 0.78
N SER A 46 0.89 7.30 1.28
CA SER A 46 0.58 6.40 2.39
C SER A 46 0.84 4.94 2.03
N ALA A 47 0.41 4.48 0.85
CA ALA A 47 0.70 3.12 0.38
C ALA A 47 2.21 2.87 0.24
N GLY A 48 2.97 3.83 -0.28
CA GLY A 48 4.43 3.76 -0.38
C GLY A 48 5.11 3.66 0.98
N LEU A 49 4.68 4.44 1.97
CA LEU A 49 5.18 4.37 3.34
C LEU A 49 4.90 3.01 3.98
N VAL A 50 3.70 2.46 3.79
CA VAL A 50 3.33 1.13 4.32
C VAL A 50 4.16 0.04 3.65
N LEU A 51 4.36 0.09 2.33
CA LEU A 51 5.23 -0.84 1.62
C LEU A 51 6.68 -0.76 2.11
N PHE A 52 7.20 0.45 2.31
CA PHE A 52 8.54 0.66 2.84
C PHE A 52 8.70 0.07 4.25
N LEU A 53 7.75 0.35 5.16
CA LEU A 53 7.75 -0.21 6.52
C LEU A 53 7.61 -1.73 6.51
N CYS A 54 6.75 -2.30 5.66
CA CYS A 54 6.61 -3.74 5.52
C CYS A 54 7.89 -4.38 4.98
N TRP A 55 8.57 -3.73 4.03
CA TRP A 55 9.86 -4.17 3.49
C TRP A 55 10.97 -4.14 4.55
N ASP A 56 11.00 -3.11 5.38
CA ASP A 56 11.96 -2.99 6.46
C ASP A 56 11.72 -4.06 7.55
N ALA A 57 10.48 -4.22 7.99
CA ALA A 57 10.09 -5.27 8.93
C ALA A 57 10.34 -6.68 8.38
N TRP A 58 10.19 -6.89 7.07
CA TRP A 58 10.48 -8.18 6.42
C TRP A 58 11.98 -8.49 6.44
N LYS A 59 12.84 -7.48 6.26
CA LYS A 59 14.30 -7.64 6.37
C LYS A 59 14.72 -8.00 7.78
N ASP A 60 14.13 -7.39 8.81
CA ASP A 60 14.41 -7.72 10.21
C ASP A 60 13.94 -9.13 10.60
N LEU A 61 12.89 -9.64 9.96
CA LEU A 61 12.34 -10.99 10.20
C LEU A 61 12.99 -12.11 9.39
N ARG A 62 13.87 -11.77 8.44
CA ARG A 62 14.58 -12.72 7.58
C ARG A 62 15.95 -13.04 8.16
#